data_AF-A0A3M1UFZ2-F1
#
_entry.id   AF-A0A3M1UFZ2-F1
#
_cell.length_a   1.000
_cell.length_b   1.000
_cell.length_c   1.000
_cell.angle_alpha   90.00
_cell.angle_beta   90.00
_cell.angle_gamma   90.00
#
_symmetry.space_group_name_H-M   'P 1'
#
loop_
_entity.id
_entity.type
_entity.pdbx_description
1 polymer ?
#
loop_
_entity_poly.entity_id
_entity_poly.type
_entity_poly.pdbx_seq_one_letter_code
_entity_poly.pdbx_strand_id
1 'polypeptide(L)'
;MSHHDPVREVRLQKLQELREANHDPYAAESWPTTHLPAEIHANYEALENQDVSCAGRIVAIRVMGKAAFADIWRDGDKIQIYVKRDDVGDELWHVFKETDIGDIVGVKGFVFKTRTGETSIHVKDLRVLAKCLHTLPIGKEKEGERWYGLSDVEERYRHRYLDLIANPDSREIFLKRSAILSTTRRFLDERGFIEVETPVLQTEAGGAAARPFLTFHNALEIELKLRISLELHLKRLIVGGFDKVYEIGRVFRNEGISTRHNPEFTLLELYQAYAQMEDIQALVEELCRELARTVFGSETLEVQGQKIDFSKPWRRIDLLDAIEQYAGVKPSAFETLESAKRAMEEKGLPTEKE
;
A
#
# COMPACT_ATOMS: atom_id res chain seq x y z
N MET A 1 -23.88 12.11 16.13
CA MET A 1 -23.96 12.01 17.60
C MET A 1 -22.77 12.76 18.17
N SER A 2 -22.98 13.82 18.95
CA SER A 2 -21.88 14.55 19.59
C SER A 2 -21.27 13.64 20.66
N HIS A 3 -20.24 12.88 20.29
CA HIS A 3 -19.47 12.12 21.25
C HIS A 3 -18.51 13.08 21.94
N HIS A 4 -18.83 13.43 23.19
CA HIS A 4 -17.85 13.91 24.14
C HIS A 4 -16.76 12.85 24.22
N ASP A 5 -15.59 13.14 23.64
CA ASP A 5 -14.40 12.30 23.70
C ASP A 5 -13.51 12.89 24.81
N PRO A 6 -13.63 12.39 26.06
CA PRO A 6 -12.88 12.94 27.19
C PRO A 6 -11.36 12.82 27.00
N VAL A 7 -10.87 11.87 26.18
CA VAL A 7 -9.45 11.79 25.85
C VAL A 7 -9.04 12.99 24.99
N ARG A 8 -9.85 13.34 24.00
CA ARG A 8 -9.57 14.51 23.14
C ARG A 8 -9.50 15.81 23.93
N GLU A 9 -10.38 15.99 24.91
CA GLU A 9 -10.38 17.20 25.76
C GLU A 9 -9.11 17.31 26.60
N VAL A 10 -8.68 16.21 27.25
CA VAL A 10 -7.40 16.18 27.98
C VAL A 10 -6.23 16.47 27.04
N ARG A 11 -6.20 15.89 25.84
CA ARG A 11 -5.12 16.11 24.88
C ARG A 11 -5.10 17.54 24.31
N LEU A 12 -6.26 18.18 24.21
CA LEU A 12 -6.37 19.60 23.86
C LEU A 12 -5.84 20.50 24.98
N GLN A 13 -6.10 20.16 26.24
CA GLN A 13 -5.52 20.88 27.37
C GLN A 13 -3.99 20.77 27.36
N LYS A 14 -3.45 19.55 27.20
CA LYS A 14 -1.99 19.36 27.08
C LYS A 14 -1.37 20.12 25.91
N LEU A 15 -2.07 20.19 24.78
CA LEU A 15 -1.63 21.01 23.63
C LEU A 15 -1.54 22.49 24.02
N GLN A 16 -2.50 22.99 24.78
CA GLN A 16 -2.49 24.37 25.26
C GLN A 16 -1.35 24.61 26.26
N GLU A 17 -1.11 23.68 27.18
CA GLU A 17 0.03 23.74 28.13
C GLU A 17 1.37 23.77 27.39
N LEU A 18 1.54 22.94 26.34
CA LEU A 18 2.72 22.98 25.47
C LEU A 18 2.90 24.33 24.79
N ARG A 19 1.82 24.95 24.29
CA ARG A 19 1.88 26.28 23.67
C ARG A 19 2.26 27.37 24.66
N GLU A 20 1.68 27.34 25.85
CA GLU A 20 1.97 28.30 26.93
C GLU A 20 3.43 28.19 27.41
N ALA A 21 4.01 26.99 27.33
CA ALA A 21 5.43 26.75 27.57
C ALA A 21 6.35 27.13 26.39
N ASN A 22 5.85 27.75 25.32
CA ASN A 22 6.56 28.05 24.07
C ASN A 22 7.07 26.81 23.30
N HIS A 23 6.43 25.66 23.51
CA HIS A 23 6.69 24.39 22.82
C HIS A 23 5.52 24.01 21.90
N ASP A 24 5.02 24.95 21.09
CA ASP A 24 3.91 24.66 20.16
C ASP A 24 4.31 23.52 19.20
N PRO A 25 3.61 22.37 19.23
CA PRO A 25 3.92 21.22 18.38
C PRO A 25 3.86 21.52 16.89
N TYR A 26 3.10 22.54 16.47
CA TYR A 26 2.87 22.87 15.06
C TYR A 26 3.60 24.15 14.62
N ALA A 27 4.39 24.77 15.49
CA ALA A 27 5.22 25.91 15.12
C ALA A 27 6.55 25.51 14.47
N ALA A 28 6.92 24.22 14.51
CA ALA A 28 8.13 23.72 13.88
C ALA A 28 7.96 23.66 12.36
N GLU A 29 8.78 24.39 11.61
CA GLU A 29 8.82 24.21 10.16
C GLU A 29 9.58 22.94 9.76
N SER A 30 10.57 22.52 10.56
CA SER A 30 11.35 21.30 10.30
C SER A 30 11.99 20.71 11.54
N TRP A 31 12.31 19.40 11.46
CA TRP A 31 13.17 18.70 12.39
C TRP A 31 14.17 17.83 11.60
N PRO A 32 15.45 18.24 11.50
CA PRO A 32 16.45 17.48 10.76
C PRO A 32 16.75 16.14 11.44
N THR A 33 16.50 15.03 10.77
CA THR A 33 16.85 13.68 11.25
C THR A 33 18.12 13.19 10.57
N THR A 34 19.00 12.54 11.32
CA THR A 34 20.22 11.90 10.77
C THR A 34 20.02 10.44 10.42
N HIS A 35 19.15 9.73 11.17
CA HIS A 35 18.93 8.29 11.01
C HIS A 35 17.46 7.90 11.20
N LEU A 36 17.05 6.81 10.58
CA LEU A 36 15.82 6.06 10.86
C LEU A 36 16.06 5.01 11.96
N PRO A 37 14.99 4.57 12.66
CA PRO A 37 15.09 3.49 13.64
C PRO A 37 15.82 2.24 13.14
N ALA A 38 15.45 1.76 11.95
CA ALA A 38 16.07 0.57 11.34
C ALA A 38 17.56 0.75 11.05
N GLU A 39 17.98 1.96 10.65
CA GLU A 39 19.39 2.26 10.37
C GLU A 39 20.22 2.27 11.64
N ILE A 40 19.66 2.76 12.76
CA ILE A 40 20.31 2.74 14.07
C ILE A 40 20.53 1.29 14.53
N HIS A 41 19.53 0.42 14.39
CA HIS A 41 19.65 -0.99 14.75
C HIS A 41 20.68 -1.71 13.88
N ALA A 42 20.62 -1.53 12.56
CA ALA A 42 21.52 -2.17 11.61
C ALA A 42 22.99 -1.76 11.81
N ASN A 43 23.24 -0.54 12.29
CA ASN A 43 24.59 0.02 12.42
C ASN A 43 24.99 0.31 13.88
N TYR A 44 24.45 -0.43 14.85
CA TYR A 44 24.68 -0.17 16.28
C TYR A 44 26.17 -0.02 16.64
N GLU A 45 27.00 -0.97 16.20
CA GLU A 45 28.43 -1.00 16.58
C GLU A 45 29.17 0.27 16.14
N ALA A 46 28.80 0.84 14.99
CA ALA A 46 29.38 2.09 14.49
C ALA A 46 28.79 3.34 15.16
N LEU A 47 27.56 3.24 15.68
CA LEU A 47 26.81 4.36 16.25
C LEU A 47 26.85 4.40 17.77
N GLU A 48 27.40 3.38 18.44
CA GLU A 48 27.47 3.35 19.91
C GLU A 48 28.18 4.60 20.45
N ASN A 49 27.54 5.28 21.40
CA ASN A 49 27.92 6.57 21.96
C ASN A 49 27.98 7.75 20.97
N GLN A 50 27.55 7.58 19.72
CA GLN A 50 27.44 8.66 18.75
C GLN A 50 26.10 9.38 18.88
N ASP A 51 26.13 10.70 18.74
CA ASP A 51 24.93 11.52 18.72
C ASP A 51 24.16 11.33 17.40
N VAL A 52 22.86 11.11 17.52
CA VAL A 52 21.92 10.93 16.42
C VAL A 52 20.71 11.84 16.62
N SER A 53 20.06 12.21 15.51
CA SER A 53 18.71 12.79 15.55
C SER A 53 17.71 11.87 14.86
N CYS A 54 16.65 11.55 15.58
CA CYS A 54 15.56 10.71 15.09
C CYS A 54 14.22 11.42 15.32
N ALA A 55 13.20 10.99 14.60
CA ALA A 55 11.82 11.39 14.86
C ALA A 55 10.90 10.18 14.67
N GLY A 56 9.75 10.17 15.33
CA GLY A 56 8.80 9.09 15.20
C GLY A 56 7.56 9.29 16.04
N ARG A 57 6.57 8.43 15.81
CA ARG A 57 5.33 8.39 16.57
C ARG A 57 5.54 7.60 17.86
N ILE A 58 5.19 8.16 19.00
CA ILE A 58 5.23 7.43 20.26
C ILE A 58 4.18 6.30 20.23
N VAL A 59 4.62 5.05 20.38
CA VAL A 59 3.74 3.87 20.40
C VAL A 59 3.68 3.21 21.79
N ALA A 60 4.62 3.53 22.69
CA ALA A 60 4.61 3.10 24.08
C ALA A 60 5.31 4.13 24.97
N ILE A 61 4.85 4.28 26.21
CA ILE A 61 5.46 5.14 27.24
C ILE A 61 5.48 4.39 28.58
N ARG A 62 6.61 4.45 29.29
CA ARG A 62 6.86 3.81 30.58
C ARG A 62 7.57 4.81 31.50
N VAL A 63 6.84 5.44 32.41
CA VAL A 63 7.38 6.45 33.34
C VAL A 63 7.85 5.81 34.65
N MET A 64 9.05 6.15 35.10
CA MET A 64 9.72 5.60 36.28
C MET A 64 10.30 6.73 37.15
N GLY A 65 9.42 7.52 37.77
CA GLY A 65 9.81 8.63 38.65
C GLY A 65 10.46 9.77 37.86
N LYS A 66 11.79 9.90 37.93
CA LYS A 66 12.58 10.95 37.23
C LYS A 66 13.17 10.50 35.89
N ALA A 67 12.85 9.29 35.45
CA ALA A 67 13.24 8.77 34.15
C ALA A 67 12.04 8.13 33.46
N ALA A 68 12.11 8.00 32.14
CA ALA A 68 11.10 7.32 31.36
C ALA A 68 11.72 6.65 30.14
N PHE A 69 11.08 5.56 29.72
CA PHE A 69 11.31 4.95 28.41
C PHE A 69 10.09 5.19 27.53
N ALA A 70 10.31 5.44 26.26
CA ALA A 70 9.25 5.44 25.26
C ALA A 70 9.75 4.76 23.98
N ASP A 71 8.84 4.18 23.20
CA ASP A 71 9.19 3.62 21.89
C ASP A 71 8.64 4.57 20.83
N ILE A 72 9.52 5.06 19.94
CA ILE A 72 9.12 5.87 18.79
C ILE A 72 9.20 5.01 17.52
N TRP A 73 8.11 5.01 16.75
CA TRP A 73 7.96 4.25 15.52
C TRP A 73 8.03 5.18 14.30
N ARG A 74 8.86 4.82 13.32
CA ARG A 74 8.96 5.51 12.03
C ARG A 74 9.38 4.52 10.96
N ASP A 75 8.65 4.57 9.85
CA ASP A 75 8.99 3.86 8.61
C ASP A 75 9.17 2.34 8.73
N GLY A 76 8.29 1.71 9.51
CA GLY A 76 8.24 0.25 9.64
C GLY A 76 9.01 -0.31 10.83
N ASP A 77 9.82 0.49 11.52
CA ASP A 77 10.57 0.05 12.68
C ASP A 77 10.44 1.03 13.86
N LYS A 78 10.79 0.56 15.06
CA LYS A 78 10.75 1.33 16.31
C LYS A 78 12.11 1.38 16.98
N ILE A 79 12.38 2.47 17.68
CA ILE A 79 13.56 2.64 18.53
C ILE A 79 13.13 3.11 19.91
N GLN A 80 13.74 2.53 20.94
CA GLN A 80 13.52 2.98 22.32
C GLN A 80 14.26 4.29 22.56
N ILE A 81 13.60 5.23 23.23
CA ILE A 81 14.19 6.46 23.73
C ILE A 81 14.19 6.42 25.26
N TYR A 82 15.28 6.87 25.86
CA TYR A 82 15.44 7.01 27.30
C TYR A 82 15.54 8.50 27.64
N VAL A 83 14.61 8.99 28.45
CA VAL A 83 14.52 10.39 28.86
C VAL A 83 14.71 10.44 30.37
N LYS A 84 15.72 11.19 30.83
CA LYS A 84 16.00 11.36 32.26
C LYS A 84 16.01 12.85 32.60
N ARG A 85 15.23 13.23 33.62
CA ARG A 85 15.06 14.62 34.06
C ARG A 85 16.39 15.33 34.32
N ASP A 86 17.32 14.64 34.99
CA ASP A 86 18.62 15.23 35.35
C ASP A 86 19.47 15.59 34.10
N ASP A 87 19.21 14.95 32.96
CA ASP A 87 20.00 15.10 31.74
C ASP A 87 19.35 16.06 30.74
N VAL A 88 18.01 16.08 30.64
CA VAL A 88 17.25 16.99 29.75
C VAL A 88 16.82 18.29 30.42
N GLY A 89 16.90 18.39 31.74
CA GLY A 89 16.44 19.54 32.53
C GLY A 89 14.93 19.58 32.76
N ASP A 90 14.50 20.50 33.63
CA ASP A 90 13.11 20.58 34.11
C ASP A 90 12.10 20.96 33.02
N GLU A 91 12.52 21.82 32.08
CA GLU A 91 11.68 22.30 30.98
C GLU A 91 11.34 21.17 30.00
N LEU A 92 12.35 20.51 29.42
CA LEU A 92 12.13 19.40 28.50
C LEU A 92 11.50 18.18 29.19
N TRP A 93 11.78 17.99 30.49
CA TRP A 93 11.09 16.97 31.28
C TRP A 93 9.59 17.28 31.42
N HIS A 94 9.21 18.55 31.56
CA HIS A 94 7.80 18.94 31.54
C HIS A 94 7.17 18.69 30.17
N VAL A 95 7.83 19.11 29.08
CA VAL A 95 7.38 18.84 27.70
C VAL A 95 7.16 17.35 27.46
N PHE A 96 8.10 16.50 27.90
CA PHE A 96 7.97 15.05 27.77
C PHE A 96 6.74 14.51 28.53
N LYS A 97 6.44 15.00 29.73
CA LYS A 97 5.25 14.57 30.49
C LYS A 97 3.93 14.95 29.80
N GLU A 98 3.94 16.01 28.98
CA GLU A 98 2.79 16.39 28.17
C GLU A 98 2.67 15.62 26.85
N THR A 99 3.58 14.69 26.57
CA THR A 99 3.41 13.74 25.46
C THR A 99 2.41 12.64 25.79
N ASP A 100 1.80 12.09 24.75
CA ASP A 100 0.90 10.93 24.82
C ASP A 100 1.24 9.92 23.72
N ILE A 101 0.78 8.68 23.90
CA ILE A 101 0.80 7.67 22.84
C ILE A 101 0.05 8.21 21.61
N GLY A 102 0.76 8.21 20.48
CA GLY A 102 0.32 8.72 19.19
C GLY A 102 0.94 10.04 18.80
N ASP A 103 1.51 10.81 19.72
CA ASP A 103 2.23 12.04 19.38
C ASP A 103 3.45 11.74 18.50
N ILE A 104 3.79 12.66 17.60
CA ILE A 104 5.05 12.60 16.87
C ILE A 104 6.05 13.46 17.61
N VAL A 105 7.22 12.90 17.90
CA VAL A 105 8.32 13.59 18.58
C VAL A 105 9.60 13.50 17.77
N GLY A 106 10.42 14.54 17.89
CA GLY A 106 11.81 14.58 17.46
C GLY A 106 12.71 14.47 18.68
N VAL A 107 13.77 13.69 18.58
CA VAL A 107 14.76 13.49 19.65
C VAL A 107 16.16 13.65 19.10
N LYS A 108 17.06 14.21 19.92
CA LYS A 108 18.51 14.13 19.73
C LYS A 108 19.14 13.56 20.98
N GLY A 109 20.17 12.76 20.80
CA GLY A 109 20.81 12.04 21.89
C GLY A 109 21.83 11.05 21.36
N PHE A 110 22.46 10.29 22.24
CA PHE A 110 23.45 9.30 21.83
C PHE A 110 22.88 7.87 21.87
N VAL A 111 23.36 7.02 20.96
CA VAL A 111 22.95 5.61 20.92
C VAL A 111 23.67 4.83 22.03
N PHE A 112 22.93 3.98 22.73
CA PHE A 112 23.48 3.09 23.76
C PHE A 112 22.62 1.82 23.89
N LYS A 113 23.08 0.87 24.71
CA LYS A 113 22.28 -0.28 25.13
C LYS A 113 21.84 -0.15 26.58
N THR A 114 20.59 -0.48 26.85
CA THR A 114 20.10 -0.64 28.22
C THR A 114 20.67 -1.90 28.86
N ARG A 115 20.42 -2.07 30.17
CA ARG A 115 20.82 -3.29 30.88
C ARG A 115 20.20 -4.57 30.33
N THR A 116 19.06 -4.49 29.65
CA THR A 116 18.39 -5.61 28.99
C THR A 116 18.94 -5.88 27.58
N GLY A 117 19.94 -5.10 27.13
CA GLY A 117 20.57 -5.24 25.82
C GLY A 117 19.84 -4.56 24.67
N GLU A 118 18.77 -3.79 24.95
CA GLU A 118 17.97 -3.11 23.93
C GLU A 118 18.64 -1.82 23.46
N THR A 119 18.87 -1.70 22.15
CA THR A 119 19.38 -0.49 21.51
C THR A 119 18.43 0.68 21.73
N SER A 120 18.95 1.79 22.24
CA SER A 120 18.17 2.94 22.67
C SER A 120 18.88 4.26 22.37
N ILE A 121 18.14 5.36 22.32
CA ILE A 121 18.68 6.73 22.26
C ILE A 121 18.55 7.37 23.64
N HIS A 122 19.67 7.76 24.24
CA HIS A 122 19.69 8.56 25.47
C HIS A 122 19.46 10.03 25.11
N VAL A 123 18.26 10.52 25.40
CA VAL A 123 17.78 11.82 24.91
C VAL A 123 18.46 12.97 25.65
N LYS A 124 18.97 13.92 24.87
CA LYS A 124 19.51 15.23 25.30
C LYS A 124 18.58 16.39 24.94
N ASP A 125 17.86 16.26 23.84
CA ASP A 125 16.92 17.27 23.33
C ASP A 125 15.68 16.57 22.77
N LEU A 126 14.50 17.16 23.00
CA LEU A 126 13.21 16.61 22.63
C LEU A 126 12.27 17.71 22.20
N ARG A 127 11.52 17.44 21.12
CA ARG A 127 10.45 18.31 20.66
C ARG A 127 9.21 17.50 20.31
N VAL A 128 8.04 17.98 20.71
CA VAL A 128 6.78 17.50 20.14
C VAL A 128 6.59 18.12 18.77
N LEU A 129 6.46 17.31 17.73
CA LEU A 129 6.34 17.73 16.33
C LEU A 129 4.90 17.69 15.81
N ALA A 130 4.06 16.86 16.44
CA ALA A 130 2.62 16.87 16.20
C ALA A 130 1.91 16.25 17.40
N LYS A 131 0.97 16.98 17.99
CA LYS A 131 0.07 16.43 19.01
C LYS A 131 -0.99 15.55 18.34
N CYS A 132 -1.20 14.36 18.86
CA CYS A 132 -2.25 13.46 18.44
C CYS A 132 -3.48 13.69 19.31
N LEU A 133 -4.57 14.20 18.74
CA LEU A 133 -5.77 14.54 19.52
C LEU A 133 -6.73 13.37 19.73
N HIS A 134 -6.42 12.20 19.18
CA HIS A 134 -7.30 11.03 19.21
C HIS A 134 -6.53 9.80 19.68
N THR A 135 -7.25 8.87 20.31
CA THR A 135 -6.69 7.55 20.64
C THR A 135 -6.41 6.78 19.36
N LEU A 136 -5.22 6.18 19.26
CA LEU A 136 -4.88 5.31 18.14
C LEU A 136 -5.25 3.86 18.48
N PRO A 137 -5.72 3.07 17.49
CA PRO A 137 -6.04 1.65 17.68
C PRO A 137 -4.76 0.79 17.64
N ILE A 138 -3.76 1.16 18.44
CA ILE A 138 -2.51 0.42 18.57
C ILE A 138 -2.79 -0.76 19.51
N GLY A 139 -2.76 -1.97 18.95
CA GLY A 139 -2.94 -3.18 19.73
C GLY A 139 -1.77 -3.44 20.68
N LYS A 140 -2.01 -4.27 21.70
CA LYS A 140 -0.95 -4.86 22.52
C LYS A 140 -0.54 -6.18 21.88
N GLU A 141 0.76 -6.39 21.70
CA GLU A 141 1.31 -7.65 21.22
C GLU A 141 1.95 -8.40 22.40
N LYS A 142 1.55 -9.65 22.62
CA LYS A 142 2.19 -10.55 23.57
C LYS A 142 2.26 -11.94 22.95
N GLU A 143 3.46 -12.53 22.90
CA GLU A 143 3.68 -13.89 22.37
C GLU A 143 3.17 -14.10 20.93
N GLY A 144 3.23 -13.05 20.09
CA GLY A 144 2.76 -13.08 18.71
C GLY A 144 1.24 -12.86 18.54
N GLU A 145 0.48 -12.78 19.64
CA GLU A 145 -0.94 -12.46 19.62
C GLU A 145 -1.17 -10.96 19.83
N ARG A 146 -1.93 -10.35 18.90
CA ARG A 146 -2.32 -8.94 18.97
C ARG A 146 -3.73 -8.78 19.53
N TRP A 147 -3.82 -8.04 20.63
CA TRP A 147 -5.05 -7.72 21.34
C TRP A 147 -5.38 -6.25 21.15
N TYR A 148 -6.65 -5.88 21.04
CA TYR A 148 -7.11 -4.48 21.00
C TYR A 148 -6.59 -3.63 19.82
N GLY A 149 -6.06 -4.25 18.77
CA GLY A 149 -5.63 -3.56 17.53
C GLY A 149 -6.77 -3.37 16.52
N LEU A 150 -6.49 -2.65 15.43
CA LEU A 150 -7.42 -2.49 14.32
C LEU A 150 -7.54 -3.77 13.48
N SER A 151 -8.47 -4.65 13.84
CA SER A 151 -8.70 -5.95 13.17
C SER A 151 -9.84 -5.93 12.15
N ASP A 152 -10.86 -5.09 12.33
CA ASP A 152 -12.02 -5.02 11.44
C ASP A 152 -11.61 -4.62 10.01
N VAL A 153 -12.02 -5.45 9.03
CA VAL A 153 -11.56 -5.30 7.64
C VAL A 153 -12.13 -4.05 6.99
N GLU A 154 -13.40 -3.71 7.24
CA GLU A 154 -14.02 -2.52 6.66
C GLU A 154 -13.42 -1.24 7.23
N GLU A 155 -13.19 -1.20 8.55
CA GLU A 155 -12.58 -0.07 9.23
C GLU A 155 -11.14 0.15 8.76
N ARG A 156 -10.37 -0.92 8.53
CA ARG A 156 -9.03 -0.84 7.92
C ARG A 156 -9.07 -0.21 6.52
N TYR A 157 -10.10 -0.50 5.74
CA TYR A 157 -10.27 0.07 4.39
C TYR A 157 -10.71 1.53 4.44
N ARG A 158 -11.62 1.87 5.35
CA ARG A 158 -12.13 3.24 5.55
C ARG A 158 -11.07 4.17 6.14
N HIS A 159 -10.27 3.68 7.08
CA HIS A 159 -9.26 4.44 7.81
C HIS A 159 -7.86 3.87 7.56
N ARG A 160 -7.45 3.83 6.29
CA ARG A 160 -6.16 3.25 5.87
C ARG A 160 -4.96 3.78 6.64
N TYR A 161 -4.96 5.06 7.02
CA TYR A 161 -3.89 5.66 7.81
C TYR A 161 -3.76 5.04 9.21
N LEU A 162 -4.87 4.60 9.84
CA LEU A 162 -4.83 3.87 11.11
C LEU A 162 -4.33 2.44 10.89
N ASP A 163 -4.78 1.79 9.82
CA ASP A 163 -4.32 0.46 9.45
C ASP A 163 -2.80 0.41 9.20
N LEU A 164 -2.24 1.40 8.51
CA LEU A 164 -0.80 1.48 8.28
C LEU A 164 0.02 1.73 9.56
N ILE A 165 -0.58 2.33 10.59
CA ILE A 165 0.04 2.51 11.91
C ILE A 165 -0.05 1.20 12.73
N ALA A 166 -1.22 0.54 12.70
CA ALA A 166 -1.50 -0.61 13.55
C ALA A 166 -1.01 -1.95 12.98
N ASN A 167 -0.91 -2.06 11.65
CA ASN A 167 -0.64 -3.32 10.93
C ASN A 167 0.56 -3.17 9.99
N PRO A 168 1.78 -3.56 10.45
CA PRO A 168 2.99 -3.53 9.61
C PRO A 168 2.85 -4.30 8.30
N ASP A 169 2.14 -5.43 8.29
CA ASP A 169 1.92 -6.24 7.09
C ASP A 169 1.15 -5.47 6.01
N SER A 170 0.23 -4.57 6.40
CA SER A 170 -0.45 -3.70 5.44
C SER A 170 0.55 -2.79 4.74
N ARG A 171 1.53 -2.22 5.45
CA ARG A 171 2.59 -1.39 4.85
C ARG A 171 3.42 -2.19 3.84
N GLU A 172 3.80 -3.41 4.20
CA GLU A 172 4.55 -4.30 3.29
C GLU A 172 3.79 -4.60 1.99
N ILE A 173 2.46 -4.72 2.04
CA ILE A 173 1.64 -4.86 0.83
C ILE A 173 1.76 -3.64 -0.09
N PHE A 174 1.75 -2.41 0.44
CA PHE A 174 1.92 -1.19 -0.37
C PHE A 174 3.34 -1.08 -0.95
N LEU A 175 4.36 -1.43 -0.17
CA LEU A 175 5.74 -1.46 -0.66
C LEU A 175 5.90 -2.46 -1.79
N LYS A 176 5.39 -3.68 -1.63
CA LYS A 176 5.39 -4.70 -2.69
C LYS A 176 4.61 -4.23 -3.92
N ARG A 177 3.46 -3.58 -3.75
CA ARG A 177 2.71 -2.98 -4.87
C ARG A 177 3.55 -1.95 -5.63
N SER A 178 4.26 -1.07 -4.93
CA SER A 178 5.17 -0.09 -5.55
C SER A 178 6.31 -0.79 -6.30
N ALA A 179 6.91 -1.81 -5.67
CA ALA A 179 7.97 -2.62 -6.26
C ALA A 179 7.49 -3.34 -7.53
N ILE A 180 6.28 -3.92 -7.54
CA ILE A 180 5.66 -4.55 -8.71
C ILE A 180 5.57 -3.53 -9.85
N LEU A 181 4.98 -2.36 -9.62
CA LEU A 181 4.82 -1.34 -10.66
C LEU A 181 6.18 -0.87 -11.22
N SER A 182 7.15 -0.60 -10.34
CA SER A 182 8.48 -0.16 -10.79
C SER A 182 9.23 -1.25 -11.56
N THR A 183 9.06 -2.52 -11.18
CA THR A 183 9.68 -3.67 -11.85
C THR A 183 9.03 -3.93 -13.20
N THR A 184 7.70 -3.85 -13.29
CA THR A 184 6.97 -3.94 -14.56
C THR A 184 7.45 -2.89 -15.56
N ARG A 185 7.63 -1.63 -15.13
CA ARG A 185 8.16 -0.56 -15.99
C ARG A 185 9.55 -0.90 -16.52
N ARG A 186 10.51 -1.17 -15.62
CA ARG A 186 11.87 -1.56 -16.01
C ARG A 186 11.89 -2.75 -16.97
N PHE A 187 11.09 -3.78 -16.70
CA PHE A 187 10.99 -4.98 -17.53
C PHE A 187 10.55 -4.67 -18.97
N LEU A 188 9.58 -3.76 -19.12
CA LEU A 188 9.06 -3.33 -20.42
C LEU A 188 10.01 -2.36 -21.13
N ASP A 189 10.59 -1.41 -20.39
CA ASP A 189 11.58 -0.43 -20.90
C ASP A 189 12.80 -1.15 -21.48
N GLU A 190 13.33 -2.15 -20.78
CA GLU A 190 14.46 -2.98 -21.23
C GLU A 190 14.15 -3.77 -22.52
N ARG A 191 12.87 -3.97 -22.83
CA ARG A 191 12.39 -4.66 -24.05
C ARG A 191 11.97 -3.70 -25.15
N GLY A 192 12.23 -2.40 -24.97
CA GLY A 192 11.98 -1.34 -25.94
C GLY A 192 10.52 -0.93 -26.07
N PHE A 193 9.68 -1.24 -25.08
CA PHE A 193 8.36 -0.62 -24.99
C PHE A 193 8.49 0.80 -24.47
N ILE A 194 7.66 1.71 -24.98
CA ILE A 194 7.58 3.08 -24.46
C ILE A 194 6.33 3.27 -23.60
N GLU A 195 6.48 3.86 -22.41
CA GLU A 195 5.34 4.28 -21.58
C GLU A 195 4.70 5.52 -22.21
N VAL A 196 3.37 5.51 -22.32
CA VAL A 196 2.59 6.63 -22.85
C VAL A 196 1.40 6.93 -21.94
N GLU A 197 0.86 8.14 -22.04
CA GLU A 197 -0.36 8.54 -21.34
C GLU A 197 -1.44 8.88 -22.36
N THR A 198 -2.56 8.15 -22.33
CA THR A 198 -3.70 8.38 -23.22
C THR A 198 -4.87 9.06 -22.50
N PRO A 199 -5.83 9.68 -23.23
CA PRO A 199 -6.95 10.40 -22.59
C PRO A 199 -7.78 9.54 -21.63
N VAL A 200 -7.98 10.05 -20.41
CA VAL A 200 -8.90 9.49 -19.40
C VAL A 200 -10.36 9.84 -19.70
N LEU A 201 -10.60 11.07 -20.13
CA LEU A 201 -11.92 11.56 -20.54
C LEU A 201 -12.09 11.31 -22.04
N GLN A 202 -13.14 10.58 -22.41
CA GLN A 202 -13.41 10.15 -23.77
C GLN A 202 -14.84 10.53 -24.16
N THR A 203 -15.05 10.94 -25.41
CA THR A 203 -16.42 11.12 -25.94
C THR A 203 -17.14 9.77 -26.06
N GLU A 204 -16.40 8.73 -26.45
CA GLU A 204 -16.86 7.36 -26.53
C GLU A 204 -15.95 6.43 -25.72
N ALA A 205 -16.54 5.73 -24.75
CA ALA A 205 -15.85 4.73 -23.95
C ALA A 205 -15.96 3.36 -24.64
N GLY A 206 -14.82 2.83 -25.09
CA GLY A 206 -14.72 1.52 -25.74
C GLY A 206 -13.46 0.76 -25.31
N GLY A 207 -13.18 -0.38 -25.96
CA GLY A 207 -12.06 -1.26 -25.61
C GLY A 207 -12.36 -2.31 -24.54
N ALA A 208 -13.55 -2.26 -23.93
CA ALA A 208 -14.05 -3.29 -23.02
C ALA A 208 -15.58 -3.34 -23.04
N ALA A 209 -16.16 -4.43 -22.54
CA ALA A 209 -17.60 -4.54 -22.27
C ALA A 209 -17.88 -4.17 -20.81
N ALA A 210 -18.06 -2.87 -20.54
CA ALA A 210 -18.32 -2.35 -19.21
C ALA A 210 -19.18 -1.08 -19.26
N ARG A 211 -19.91 -0.79 -18.19
CA ARG A 211 -20.67 0.47 -18.06
C ARG A 211 -19.73 1.62 -17.67
N PRO A 212 -19.65 2.73 -18.42
CA PRO A 212 -18.78 3.85 -18.07
C PRO A 212 -19.40 4.73 -16.97
N PHE A 213 -18.54 5.51 -16.30
CA PHE A 213 -18.99 6.70 -15.57
C PHE A 213 -19.17 7.86 -16.54
N LEU A 214 -20.24 8.62 -16.36
CA LEU A 214 -20.58 9.78 -17.18
C LEU A 214 -20.20 11.07 -16.44
N THR A 215 -19.76 12.08 -17.18
CA THR A 215 -19.45 13.41 -16.69
C THR A 215 -19.72 14.45 -17.77
N PHE A 216 -19.59 15.74 -17.44
CA PHE A 216 -19.91 16.84 -18.34
C PHE A 216 -18.81 17.90 -18.31
N HIS A 217 -18.35 18.32 -19.49
CA HIS A 217 -17.33 19.37 -19.61
C HIS A 217 -17.99 20.73 -19.82
N ASN A 218 -18.15 21.51 -18.74
CA ASN A 218 -18.90 22.76 -18.74
C ASN A 218 -18.51 23.74 -19.86
N ALA A 219 -17.22 23.99 -20.09
CA ALA A 219 -16.79 24.99 -21.07
C ALA A 219 -16.95 24.56 -22.55
N LEU A 220 -17.07 23.26 -22.81
CA LEU A 220 -17.28 22.71 -24.16
C LEU A 220 -18.74 22.30 -24.38
N GLU A 221 -19.53 22.29 -23.30
CA GLU A 221 -20.93 21.87 -23.28
C GLU A 221 -21.14 20.45 -23.87
N ILE A 222 -20.22 19.53 -23.59
CA ILE A 222 -20.28 18.14 -24.06
C ILE A 222 -20.30 17.12 -22.92
N GLU A 223 -20.97 16.01 -23.17
CA GLU A 223 -20.89 14.81 -22.34
C GLU A 223 -19.55 14.09 -22.58
N LEU A 224 -18.95 13.61 -21.49
CA LEU A 224 -17.74 12.80 -21.52
C LEU A 224 -17.94 11.55 -20.66
N LYS A 225 -17.12 10.55 -20.93
CA LYS A 225 -17.11 9.26 -20.27
C LYS A 225 -15.71 9.04 -19.70
N LEU A 226 -15.61 8.50 -18.48
CA LEU A 226 -14.34 7.98 -18.00
C LEU A 226 -14.01 6.69 -18.76
N ARG A 227 -12.75 6.54 -19.19
CA ARG A 227 -12.28 5.37 -19.94
C ARG A 227 -12.49 4.06 -19.18
N ILE A 228 -12.96 3.04 -19.88
CA ILE A 228 -13.19 1.68 -19.36
C ILE A 228 -12.03 0.70 -19.69
N SER A 229 -11.13 1.13 -20.57
CA SER A 229 -9.93 0.44 -21.08
C SER A 229 -8.96 1.49 -21.66
N LEU A 230 -7.70 1.10 -21.89
CA LEU A 230 -6.65 1.90 -22.52
C LEU A 230 -6.56 1.64 -24.06
N GLU A 231 -7.29 0.63 -24.55
CA GLU A 231 -7.00 -0.09 -25.81
C GLU A 231 -7.06 0.79 -27.04
N LEU A 232 -8.18 1.51 -27.21
CA LEU A 232 -8.45 2.17 -28.49
C LEU A 232 -7.44 3.27 -28.78
N HIS A 233 -6.93 3.95 -27.75
CA HIS A 233 -5.93 5.00 -27.94
C HIS A 233 -4.53 4.42 -28.16
N LEU A 234 -4.16 3.36 -27.44
CA LEU A 234 -2.89 2.67 -27.67
C LEU A 234 -2.82 2.08 -29.09
N LYS A 235 -3.91 1.51 -29.61
CA LYS A 235 -3.99 1.06 -31.01
C LYS A 235 -3.80 2.20 -32.01
N ARG A 236 -4.29 3.42 -31.73
CA ARG A 236 -4.04 4.59 -32.58
C ARG A 236 -2.55 4.97 -32.62
N LEU A 237 -1.82 4.75 -31.53
CA LEU A 237 -0.37 4.96 -31.49
C LEU A 237 0.38 3.92 -32.34
N ILE A 238 -0.06 2.66 -32.32
CA ILE A 238 0.45 1.64 -33.26
C ILE A 238 0.23 2.06 -34.71
N VAL A 239 -0.97 2.52 -35.06
CA VAL A 239 -1.25 3.07 -36.41
C VAL A 239 -0.36 4.29 -36.72
N GLY A 240 -0.05 5.09 -35.70
CA GLY A 240 0.85 6.24 -35.81
C GLY A 240 2.33 5.88 -35.97
N GLY A 241 2.70 4.60 -35.95
CA GLY A 241 4.07 4.12 -36.19
C GLY A 241 4.88 3.81 -34.93
N PHE A 242 4.27 3.78 -33.74
CA PHE A 242 4.94 3.23 -32.57
C PHE A 242 4.83 1.71 -32.56
N ASP A 243 5.96 1.00 -32.67
CA ASP A 243 5.94 -0.46 -32.73
C ASP A 243 5.70 -1.12 -31.37
N LYS A 244 6.05 -0.48 -30.25
CA LYS A 244 5.90 -1.06 -28.90
C LYS A 244 5.50 0.02 -27.89
N VAL A 245 4.26 -0.02 -27.41
CA VAL A 245 3.73 0.94 -26.43
C VAL A 245 3.10 0.22 -25.25
N TYR A 246 3.13 0.84 -24.07
CA TYR A 246 2.34 0.41 -22.94
C TYR A 246 1.82 1.60 -22.12
N GLU A 247 0.75 1.38 -21.38
CA GLU A 247 0.29 2.33 -20.36
C GLU A 247 -0.09 1.55 -19.09
N ILE A 248 0.37 2.05 -17.94
CA ILE A 248 -0.10 1.64 -16.61
C ILE A 248 -1.01 2.75 -16.07
N GLY A 249 -2.30 2.62 -16.35
CA GLY A 249 -3.29 3.68 -16.15
C GLY A 249 -4.41 3.31 -15.19
N ARG A 250 -5.13 4.30 -14.67
CA ARG A 250 -6.43 4.08 -14.03
C ARG A 250 -7.49 3.85 -15.12
N VAL A 251 -8.33 2.85 -14.92
CA VAL A 251 -9.58 2.67 -15.68
C VAL A 251 -10.75 2.66 -14.72
N PHE A 252 -11.94 3.01 -15.22
CA PHE A 252 -13.12 3.26 -14.41
C PHE A 252 -14.29 2.46 -14.97
N ARG A 253 -14.88 1.58 -14.17
CA ARG A 253 -16.04 0.77 -14.55
C ARG A 253 -17.13 0.94 -13.50
N ASN A 254 -18.29 1.40 -13.95
CA ASN A 254 -19.45 1.70 -13.11
C ASN A 254 -20.21 0.41 -12.80
N GLU A 255 -19.56 -0.42 -12.00
CA GLU A 255 -19.95 -1.78 -11.63
C GLU A 255 -19.94 -1.95 -10.11
N GLY A 256 -20.50 -3.06 -9.62
CA GLY A 256 -20.51 -3.37 -8.18
C GLY A 256 -19.11 -3.60 -7.61
N ILE A 257 -18.98 -3.39 -6.30
CA ILE A 257 -17.74 -3.65 -5.56
C ILE A 257 -17.72 -5.10 -5.09
N SER A 258 -16.57 -5.76 -5.18
CA SER A 258 -16.35 -7.08 -4.57
C SER A 258 -14.90 -7.25 -4.12
N THR A 259 -14.56 -8.41 -3.55
CA THR A 259 -13.18 -8.75 -3.18
C THR A 259 -12.20 -8.72 -4.36
N ARG A 260 -12.69 -8.72 -5.59
CA ARG A 260 -11.89 -8.69 -6.83
C ARG A 260 -12.19 -7.49 -7.74
N HIS A 261 -13.19 -6.67 -7.41
CA HIS A 261 -13.63 -5.56 -8.25
C HIS A 261 -13.70 -4.27 -7.45
N ASN A 262 -13.01 -3.24 -7.92
CA ASN A 262 -13.14 -1.88 -7.44
C ASN A 262 -13.51 -0.99 -8.64
N PRO A 263 -14.43 0.00 -8.50
CA PRO A 263 -14.92 0.81 -9.62
C PRO A 263 -13.82 1.60 -10.34
N GLU A 264 -12.70 1.83 -9.66
CA GLU A 264 -11.48 2.33 -10.26
C GLU A 264 -10.31 1.36 -9.98
N PHE A 265 -9.54 0.99 -10.99
CA PHE A 265 -8.41 0.09 -10.79
C PHE A 265 -7.28 0.35 -11.78
N THR A 266 -6.09 -0.09 -11.42
CA THR A 266 -4.90 0.04 -12.28
C THR A 266 -4.88 -1.09 -13.28
N LEU A 267 -4.77 -0.74 -14.55
CA LEU A 267 -4.64 -1.67 -15.66
C LEU A 267 -3.31 -1.42 -16.37
N LEU A 268 -2.60 -2.49 -16.70
CA LEU A 268 -1.53 -2.48 -17.70
C LEU A 268 -2.15 -2.93 -19.02
N GLU A 269 -2.03 -2.11 -20.05
CA GLU A 269 -2.19 -2.56 -21.43
C GLU A 269 -0.91 -2.28 -22.20
N LEU A 270 -0.55 -3.20 -23.09
CA LEU A 270 0.61 -3.09 -23.96
C LEU A 270 0.27 -3.57 -25.37
N TYR A 271 0.94 -3.00 -26.35
CA TYR A 271 0.80 -3.36 -27.75
C TYR A 271 2.17 -3.45 -28.40
N GLN A 272 2.36 -4.48 -29.21
CA GLN A 272 3.56 -4.71 -30.00
C GLN A 272 3.15 -5.01 -31.46
N ALA A 273 3.56 -4.17 -32.39
CA ALA A 273 3.42 -4.38 -33.82
C ALA A 273 4.22 -5.60 -34.26
N TYR A 274 3.73 -6.28 -35.30
CA TYR A 274 4.34 -7.46 -35.91
C TYR A 274 4.53 -8.67 -34.97
N ALA A 275 3.86 -8.69 -33.82
CA ALA A 275 3.80 -9.81 -32.90
C ALA A 275 2.49 -10.60 -33.04
N GLN A 276 2.51 -11.84 -32.58
CA GLN A 276 1.35 -12.71 -32.44
C GLN A 276 1.02 -12.95 -30.95
N MET A 277 -0.09 -13.65 -30.70
CA MET A 277 -0.55 -13.93 -29.33
C MET A 277 0.51 -14.65 -28.51
N GLU A 278 1.26 -15.56 -29.13
CA GLU A 278 2.29 -16.40 -28.51
C GLU A 278 3.47 -15.57 -27.97
N ASP A 279 3.80 -14.48 -28.65
CA ASP A 279 4.84 -13.53 -28.19
C ASP A 279 4.39 -12.82 -26.92
N ILE A 280 3.12 -12.40 -26.87
CA ILE A 280 2.53 -11.76 -25.68
C ILE A 280 2.38 -12.75 -24.53
N GLN A 281 2.01 -14.01 -24.81
CA GLN A 281 1.98 -15.07 -23.80
C GLN A 281 3.34 -15.30 -23.17
N ALA A 282 4.41 -15.40 -23.97
CA ALA A 282 5.78 -15.52 -23.47
C ALA A 282 6.20 -14.29 -22.64
N LEU A 283 5.89 -13.08 -23.13
CA LEU A 283 6.18 -11.83 -22.43
C LEU A 283 5.54 -11.77 -21.04
N VAL A 284 4.26 -12.16 -20.93
CA VAL A 284 3.52 -12.16 -19.66
C VAL A 284 4.07 -13.21 -18.69
N GLU A 285 4.42 -14.40 -19.18
CA GLU A 285 5.06 -15.44 -18.36
C GLU A 285 6.40 -14.94 -17.80
N GLU A 286 7.26 -14.36 -18.65
CA GLU A 286 8.53 -13.77 -18.24
C GLU A 286 8.34 -12.63 -17.23
N LEU A 287 7.37 -11.74 -17.45
CA LEU A 287 7.06 -10.65 -16.53
C LEU A 287 6.66 -11.18 -15.15
N CYS A 288 5.77 -12.16 -15.09
CA CYS A 288 5.32 -12.74 -13.83
C CYS A 288 6.45 -13.46 -13.09
N ARG A 289 7.34 -14.15 -13.80
CA ARG A 289 8.54 -14.77 -13.23
C ARG A 289 9.51 -13.72 -12.67
N GLU A 290 9.77 -12.66 -13.42
CA GLU A 290 10.61 -11.54 -12.98
C GLU A 290 10.06 -10.90 -11.70
N LEU A 291 8.74 -10.64 -11.68
CA LEU A 291 8.06 -10.08 -10.51
C LEU A 291 8.16 -11.01 -9.30
N ALA A 292 7.94 -12.32 -9.47
CA ALA A 292 8.07 -13.30 -8.40
C ALA A 292 9.48 -13.27 -7.79
N ARG A 293 10.52 -13.34 -8.64
CA ARG A 293 11.92 -13.31 -8.19
C ARG A 293 12.30 -11.98 -7.54
N THR A 294 11.98 -10.85 -8.17
CA THR A 294 12.47 -9.53 -7.76
C THR A 294 11.70 -8.95 -6.57
N VAL A 295 10.39 -9.18 -6.49
CA VAL A 295 9.56 -8.62 -5.40
C VAL A 295 9.39 -9.58 -4.23
N PHE A 296 9.35 -10.89 -4.49
CA PHE A 296 9.09 -11.91 -3.47
C PHE A 296 10.31 -12.78 -3.14
N GLY A 297 11.43 -12.60 -3.86
CA GLY A 297 12.67 -13.35 -3.63
C GLY A 297 12.61 -14.82 -4.07
N SER A 298 11.52 -15.27 -4.69
CA SER A 298 11.27 -16.66 -5.04
C SER A 298 10.36 -16.76 -6.26
N GLU A 299 10.67 -17.66 -7.19
CA GLU A 299 9.79 -18.02 -8.31
C GLU A 299 8.66 -18.97 -7.89
N THR A 300 8.66 -19.43 -6.64
CA THR A 300 7.61 -20.26 -6.06
C THR A 300 6.95 -19.52 -4.90
N LEU A 301 5.64 -19.31 -5.00
CA LEU A 301 4.84 -18.61 -3.99
C LEU A 301 3.79 -19.54 -3.40
N GLU A 302 3.43 -19.29 -2.13
CA GLU A 302 2.29 -19.94 -1.50
C GLU A 302 1.14 -18.94 -1.38
N VAL A 303 -0.01 -19.30 -1.96
CA VAL A 303 -1.21 -18.46 -1.99
C VAL A 303 -2.39 -19.30 -1.53
N GLN A 304 -2.99 -18.94 -0.39
CA GLN A 304 -4.15 -19.65 0.17
C GLN A 304 -3.94 -21.17 0.30
N GLY A 305 -2.74 -21.59 0.72
CA GLY A 305 -2.36 -23.01 0.85
C GLY A 305 -2.05 -23.72 -0.47
N GLN A 306 -2.07 -23.00 -1.61
CA GLN A 306 -1.67 -23.54 -2.90
C GLN A 306 -0.28 -23.04 -3.28
N LYS A 307 0.57 -23.97 -3.71
CA LYS A 307 1.90 -23.66 -4.25
C LYS A 307 1.79 -23.27 -5.72
N ILE A 308 2.14 -22.04 -6.05
CA ILE A 308 2.19 -21.51 -7.41
C ILE A 308 3.66 -21.42 -7.82
N ASP A 309 3.99 -22.06 -8.93
CA ASP A 309 5.37 -22.17 -9.44
C ASP A 309 5.51 -21.40 -10.76
N PHE A 310 6.06 -20.19 -10.68
CA PHE A 310 6.36 -19.34 -11.83
C PHE A 310 7.64 -19.76 -12.57
N SER A 311 8.38 -20.76 -12.06
CA SER A 311 9.62 -21.21 -12.69
C SER A 311 9.37 -22.10 -13.92
N LYS A 312 8.15 -22.59 -14.10
CA LYS A 312 7.80 -23.53 -15.17
C LYS A 312 7.06 -22.84 -16.31
N PRO A 313 7.21 -23.33 -17.56
CA PRO A 313 6.34 -22.94 -18.66
C PRO A 313 4.87 -23.08 -18.26
N TRP A 314 4.08 -22.04 -18.52
CA TRP A 314 2.66 -22.09 -18.21
C TRP A 314 1.94 -23.04 -19.15
N ARG A 315 0.96 -23.76 -18.60
CA ARG A 315 0.12 -24.65 -19.40
C ARG A 315 -0.66 -23.83 -20.42
N ARG A 316 -0.46 -24.13 -21.70
CA ARG A 316 -1.29 -23.63 -22.81
C ARG A 316 -2.40 -24.63 -23.08
N ILE A 317 -3.64 -24.16 -23.15
CA ILE A 317 -4.82 -24.99 -23.39
C ILE A 317 -5.84 -24.19 -24.20
N ASP A 318 -6.45 -24.83 -25.20
CA ASP A 318 -7.57 -24.23 -25.94
C ASP A 318 -8.83 -24.16 -25.04
N LEU A 319 -9.70 -23.18 -25.29
CA LEU A 319 -10.91 -23.00 -24.48
C LEU A 319 -11.85 -24.22 -24.60
N LEU A 320 -12.03 -24.77 -25.79
CA LEU A 320 -12.93 -25.91 -26.00
C LEU A 320 -12.33 -27.19 -25.40
N ASP A 321 -11.01 -27.38 -25.51
CA ASP A 321 -10.31 -28.48 -24.84
C ASP A 321 -10.44 -28.38 -23.31
N ALA A 322 -10.37 -27.17 -22.75
CA ALA A 322 -10.57 -26.94 -21.33
C ALA A 322 -12.00 -27.28 -20.89
N ILE A 323 -13.00 -26.85 -21.67
CA ILE A 323 -14.40 -27.17 -21.40
C ILE A 323 -14.63 -28.69 -21.48
N GLU A 324 -14.08 -29.38 -22.47
CA GLU A 324 -14.17 -30.83 -22.56
C GLU A 324 -13.51 -31.50 -21.35
N GLN A 325 -12.28 -31.10 -20.99
CA GLN A 325 -11.55 -31.69 -19.87
C GLN A 325 -12.24 -31.50 -18.53
N TYR A 326 -12.72 -30.29 -18.23
CA TYR A 326 -13.21 -29.94 -16.89
C TYR A 326 -14.73 -30.05 -16.75
N ALA A 327 -15.49 -29.85 -17.83
CA ALA A 327 -16.95 -29.94 -17.82
C ALA A 327 -17.49 -31.16 -18.58
N GLY A 328 -16.67 -31.88 -19.36
CA GLY A 328 -17.08 -33.05 -20.13
C GLY A 328 -18.00 -32.73 -21.30
N VAL A 329 -17.99 -31.49 -21.80
CA VAL A 329 -18.79 -31.05 -22.95
C VAL A 329 -17.89 -30.98 -24.17
N LYS A 330 -18.22 -31.75 -25.21
CA LYS A 330 -17.42 -31.84 -26.43
C LYS A 330 -17.47 -30.53 -27.24
N PRO A 331 -16.41 -30.18 -27.98
CA PRO A 331 -16.38 -29.02 -28.88
C PRO A 331 -17.57 -28.97 -29.85
N SER A 332 -18.02 -30.12 -30.36
CA SER A 332 -19.16 -30.23 -31.29
C SER A 332 -20.49 -29.74 -30.69
N ALA A 333 -20.60 -29.62 -29.36
CA ALA A 333 -21.78 -29.05 -28.73
C ALA A 333 -21.93 -27.54 -29.01
N PHE A 334 -20.85 -26.86 -29.41
CA PHE A 334 -20.82 -25.41 -29.61
C PHE A 334 -20.94 -24.98 -31.08
N GLU A 335 -21.36 -25.87 -31.98
CA GLU A 335 -21.53 -25.56 -33.41
C GLU A 335 -22.69 -24.59 -33.69
N THR A 336 -23.75 -24.64 -32.86
CA THR A 336 -24.92 -23.76 -33.00
C THR A 336 -25.34 -23.19 -31.64
N LEU A 337 -26.07 -22.08 -31.65
CA LEU A 337 -26.64 -21.51 -30.44
C LEU A 337 -27.57 -22.50 -29.73
N GLU A 338 -28.40 -23.24 -30.47
CA GLU A 338 -29.34 -24.21 -29.90
C GLU A 338 -28.62 -25.40 -29.25
N SER A 339 -27.60 -25.95 -29.91
CA SER A 339 -26.80 -27.05 -29.34
C SER A 339 -26.01 -26.60 -28.12
N ALA A 340 -25.48 -25.38 -28.13
CA ALA A 340 -24.76 -24.80 -27.00
C ALA A 340 -25.69 -24.60 -25.79
N LYS A 341 -26.89 -24.03 -26.01
CA LYS A 341 -27.90 -23.88 -24.96
C LYS A 341 -28.29 -25.21 -24.34
N ARG A 342 -28.54 -26.23 -25.16
CA ARG A 342 -28.86 -27.58 -24.67
C ARG A 342 -27.73 -28.15 -23.81
N ALA A 343 -26.48 -28.03 -24.25
CA ALA A 343 -25.33 -28.53 -23.49
C ALA A 343 -25.13 -27.76 -22.16
N MET A 344 -25.44 -26.46 -22.14
CA MET A 344 -25.44 -25.65 -20.92
C MET A 344 -26.56 -26.06 -19.96
N GLU A 345 -27.79 -26.26 -20.46
CA GLU A 345 -28.95 -26.72 -19.69
C GLU A 345 -28.71 -28.10 -19.07
N GLU A 346 -28.11 -29.03 -19.82
CA GLU A 346 -27.71 -30.36 -19.32
C GLU A 346 -26.68 -30.28 -18.18
N LYS A 347 -25.92 -29.19 -18.09
CA LYS A 347 -24.97 -28.90 -17.01
C LYS A 347 -25.56 -28.02 -15.90
N GLY A 348 -26.85 -27.68 -15.99
CA GLY A 348 -27.53 -26.82 -15.02
C GLY A 348 -27.06 -25.36 -15.06
N LEU A 349 -26.55 -24.90 -16.21
CA LEU A 349 -26.08 -23.53 -16.41
C LEU A 349 -27.19 -22.66 -17.02
N PRO A 350 -27.29 -21.37 -16.64
CA PRO A 350 -28.29 -20.46 -17.20
C PRO A 350 -27.99 -20.14 -18.67
N THR A 351 -29.02 -20.12 -19.52
CA THR A 351 -28.91 -19.87 -20.98
C THR A 351 -29.51 -18.55 -21.44
N GLU A 352 -30.12 -17.80 -20.53
CA GLU A 352 -30.60 -16.43 -20.75
C GLU A 352 -29.62 -15.42 -20.13
N LYS A 353 -29.53 -14.22 -20.72
CA LYS A 353 -28.74 -13.13 -20.14
C LYS A 353 -29.48 -12.60 -18.91
N GLU A 354 -28.82 -12.63 -17.75
CA GLU A 354 -29.17 -11.77 -16.61
C GLU A 354 -28.93 -10.29 -16.91
#